data_AF-A0A7J9DE95-F1
#
_entry.id   AF-A0A7J9DE95-F1
#
_cell.length_a   1.000
_cell.length_b   1.000
_cell.length_c   1.000
_cell.angle_alpha   90.00
_cell.angle_beta   90.00
_cell.angle_gamma   90.00
#
_symmetry.space_group_name_H-M   'P 1'
#
loop_
_entity.id
_entity.type
_entity.pdbx_description
1 polymer ?
#
loop_
_entity_poly.entity_id
_entity_poly.type
_entity_poly.pdbx_seq_one_letter_code
_entity_poly.pdbx_strand_id
1 'polypeptide(L)' 'MTNFKNETNKAYSQRQFKNRWDALKKEWKAWKKLKGEDTGLRWNTIKRTIDASND' A
#
# COMPACT_ATOMS: atom_id res chain seq x y z
N MET A 1 4.36 8.29 22.19
CA MET A 1 3.39 7.17 22.30
C MET A 1 2.03 7.62 22.83
N THR A 2 1.96 8.67 23.64
CA THR A 2 0.75 9.20 24.29
C THR A 2 -0.28 9.75 23.31
N ASN A 3 0.14 10.52 22.29
CA ASN A 3 -0.79 11.15 21.32
C ASN A 3 -1.61 10.11 20.54
N PHE A 4 -0.97 9.07 20.01
CA PHE A 4 -1.67 8.00 19.29
C PHE A 4 -2.71 7.28 20.17
N LYS A 5 -2.35 7.01 21.43
CA LYS A 5 -3.27 6.36 22.38
C LYS A 5 -4.46 7.27 22.69
N ASN A 6 -4.25 8.58 22.83
CA ASN A 6 -5.33 9.53 23.11
C ASN A 6 -6.28 9.70 21.92
N GLU A 7 -5.76 9.70 20.69
CA GLU A 7 -6.56 9.86 19.48
C GLU A 7 -7.33 8.58 19.09
N THR A 8 -6.71 7.41 19.30
CA THR A 8 -7.28 6.14 18.82
C THR A 8 -7.86 5.26 19.93
N ASN A 9 -7.68 5.66 21.20
CA ASN A 9 -7.91 4.83 22.38
C ASN A 9 -7.19 3.46 22.35
N LYS A 10 -6.19 3.30 21.47
CA LYS A 10 -5.44 2.04 21.31
C LYS A 10 -4.05 2.16 21.90
N ALA A 11 -3.77 1.31 22.88
CA ALA A 11 -2.45 1.19 23.47
C ALA A 11 -1.64 0.12 22.72
N TYR A 12 -0.92 0.54 21.68
CA TYR A 12 0.04 -0.34 21.02
C TYR A 12 1.42 -0.25 21.69
N SER A 13 2.05 -1.40 21.88
CA SER A 13 3.47 -1.47 22.24
C SER A 13 4.36 -1.12 21.04
N GLN A 14 5.60 -0.74 21.30
CA GLN A 14 6.59 -0.47 20.25
C GLN A 14 6.76 -1.66 19.31
N ARG A 15 6.71 -2.89 19.84
CA ARG A 15 6.79 -4.12 19.04
C ARG A 15 5.59 -4.26 18.09
N GLN A 16 4.39 -3.92 18.54
CA GLN A 16 3.19 -3.98 17.68
C GLN A 16 3.26 -2.96 16.54
N PHE A 17 3.75 -1.74 16.81
CA PHE A 17 3.99 -0.75 15.75
C PHE A 17 5.04 -1.23 14.75
N LYS A 18 6.15 -1.78 15.24
CA LYS A 18 7.20 -2.32 14.37
C LYS A 18 6.68 -3.45 13.48
N ASN A 19 5.91 -4.39 14.05
CA ASN A 19 5.33 -5.49 13.29
C ASN A 19 4.37 -4.98 12.19
N ARG A 20 3.49 -4.02 12.50
CA ARG A 20 2.58 -3.43 11.51
C ARG A 20 3.33 -2.67 10.43
N TRP A 21 4.35 -1.91 10.80
CA TRP A 21 5.21 -1.20 9.86
C TRP A 21 5.96 -2.14 8.91
N ASP A 22 6.51 -3.23 9.44
CA ASP A 22 7.22 -4.21 8.63
C ASP A 22 6.26 -5.01 7.71
N ALA A 23 5.01 -5.25 8.12
CA ALA A 23 3.97 -5.79 7.24
C ALA A 23 3.62 -4.83 6.09
N LEU A 24 3.36 -3.56 6.40
CA LEU A 24 3.07 -2.53 5.40
C LEU A 24 4.18 -2.38 4.37
N LYS A 25 5.45 -2.47 4.77
CA LYS A 25 6.58 -2.47 3.83
C LYS A 25 6.56 -3.66 2.88
N LYS A 26 6.17 -4.86 3.36
CA LYS A 26 6.06 -6.05 2.50
C LYS A 26 4.97 -5.88 1.46
N GLU A 27 3.80 -5.41 1.89
CA GLU A 27 2.67 -5.10 1.01
C GLU A 27 3.04 -4.00 0.00
N TRP A 28 3.71 -2.93 0.44
CA TRP A 28 4.16 -1.87 -0.46
C TRP A 28 5.18 -2.35 -1.49
N LYS A 29 6.11 -3.24 -1.11
CA LYS A 29 7.05 -3.87 -2.05
C LYS A 29 6.31 -4.73 -3.07
N ALA A 30 5.32 -5.50 -2.64
CA ALA A 30 4.47 -6.30 -3.53
C ALA A 30 3.70 -5.40 -4.50
N TRP A 31 3.07 -4.33 -4.00
CA TRP A 31 2.38 -3.34 -4.82
C TRP A 31 3.33 -2.66 -5.82
N LYS A 32 4.54 -2.27 -5.40
CA LYS A 32 5.55 -1.66 -6.29
C LYS A 32 5.99 -2.64 -7.38
N LYS A 33 6.14 -3.93 -7.05
CA LYS A 33 6.47 -4.98 -8.01
C LYS A 33 5.35 -5.15 -9.03
N LEU A 34 4.09 -5.24 -8.58
CA LEU A 34 2.92 -5.28 -9.47
C LEU A 34 2.84 -4.01 -10.33
N LYS A 35 3.02 -2.83 -9.75
CA LYS A 35 3.05 -1.57 -10.51
C LYS A 35 4.25 -1.41 -11.44
N GLY A 36 5.29 -2.25 -11.33
CA GLY A 36 6.48 -2.22 -12.18
C GLY A 36 6.43 -3.29 -13.27
N GLU A 37 6.13 -4.53 -12.89
CA GLU A 37 6.08 -5.71 -13.77
C GLU A 37 4.74 -5.84 -14.51
N ASP A 38 3.63 -5.47 -13.86
CA ASP A 38 2.27 -5.53 -14.42
C ASP A 38 1.89 -4.23 -15.15
N THR A 39 2.86 -3.33 -15.40
CA THR A 39 2.71 -2.22 -16.37
C THR A 39 2.74 -2.73 -17.82
N GLY A 40 2.42 -4.01 -18.04
CA GLY A 40 1.81 -4.53 -19.26
C GLY A 40 0.29 -4.38 -19.29
N LEU A 41 -0.35 -3.95 -18.19
CA LEU A 41 -1.68 -3.37 -18.25
C LEU A 41 -1.56 -2.04 -18.98
N ARG A 42 -2.31 -1.90 -20.09
CA ARG A 42 -2.40 -0.72 -20.97
C ARG A 42 -2.86 0.52 -20.20
N TRP A 43 -2.05 0.97 -19.25
CA TRP A 43 -2.30 2.14 -18.43
C TRP A 43 -2.04 3.35 -19.30
N ASN A 44 -3.12 3.99 -19.74
CA ASN A 44 -3.03 5.16 -20.56
C ASN A 44 -2.79 6.37 -19.66
N THR A 45 -1.53 6.80 -19.51
CA THR A 45 -1.12 7.94 -18.67
C THR A 45 -1.80 9.26 -19.07
N ILE A 46 -2.23 9.38 -20.32
CA ILE A 46 -2.93 10.55 -20.86
C ILE A 46 -4.39 10.56 -20.43
N LYS A 47 -5.06 9.40 -20.48
CA LYS A 47 -6.49 9.28 -20.15
C LYS A 47 -6.78 8.97 -18.68
N ARG A 48 -5.76 8.56 -17.90
CA ARG A 48 -5.87 8.02 -16.52
C ARG A 48 -6.82 6.83 -16.40
N THR A 49 -6.96 6.06 -17.48
CA THR A 49 -7.84 4.90 -17.58
C THR A 49 -7.05 3.67 -17.97
N ILE A 50 -7.50 2.50 -17.51
CA ILE A 50 -7.00 1.20 -17.98
C ILE A 50 -7.74 0.90 -19.27
N ASP A 51 -7.04 0.81 -20.41
CA ASP A 51 -7.66 0.35 -21.66
C ASP A 51 -7.95 -1.15 -21.51
N ALA A 52 -9.23 -1.48 -21.30
CA ALA A 52 -9.72 -2.84 -21.45
C ALA A 52 -9.79 -3.13 -22.96
N SER A 53 -9.07 -4.16 -23.41
CA SER A 53 -9.30 -4.68 -24.76
C SER A 53 -10.71 -5.27 -24.77
N ASN A 54 -11.59 -4.76 -25.63
CA ASN A 54 -12.83 -5.46 -25.97
C ASN A 54 -12.43 -6.69 -26.79
N ASP A 55 -12.50 -7.85 -26.15
CA ASP A 55 -12.64 -9.14 -26.83
C ASP A 55 -14.03 -9.68 -26.50
#